data_AF-A0A942MIX5-F1
#
_entry.id   AF-A0A942MIX5-F1
#
_cell.length_a   1.000
_cell.length_b   1.000
_cell.length_c   1.000
_cell.angle_alpha   90.00
_cell.angle_beta   90.00
_cell.angle_gamma   90.00
#
_symmetry.space_group_name_H-M   'P 1'
#
loop_
_entity.id
_entity.type
_entity.pdbx_description
1 polymer ?
#
loop_
_entity_poly.entity_id
_entity_poly.type
_entity_poly.pdbx_seq_one_letter_code
_entity_poly.pdbx_strand_id
1 'polypeptide(L)'
;MSLKIINKIPDWLIVLATVIIPSSGYVILGKPFRGLVMLFYMALLAFITYQLSGPEISPFGRFAGGFLIWAISVLEVKKLVKLRERKRYI
;
A
#
# COMPACT_ATOMS: atom_id res chain seq x y z
N MET A 1 20.31 -10.78 10.30
CA MET A 1 19.47 -11.08 11.50
C MET A 1 17.95 -10.85 11.31
N SER A 2 17.48 -10.18 10.24
CA SER A 2 16.08 -9.69 10.11
C SER A 2 15.07 -10.60 9.36
N LEU A 3 15.51 -11.67 8.68
CA LEU A 3 14.63 -12.48 7.80
C LEU A 3 13.72 -13.49 8.54
N LYS A 4 14.03 -13.86 9.79
CA LYS A 4 13.27 -14.90 10.52
C LYS A 4 11.91 -14.40 11.03
N ILE A 5 11.76 -13.11 11.33
CA ILE A 5 10.52 -12.55 11.90
C ILE A 5 9.45 -12.44 10.80
N ILE A 6 9.83 -12.00 9.60
CA ILE A 6 8.91 -11.79 8.47
C ILE A 6 8.21 -13.09 8.04
N ASN A 7 8.87 -14.23 8.20
CA ASN A 7 8.28 -15.54 7.88
C ASN A 7 7.24 -16.01 8.90
N LYS A 8 7.22 -15.46 10.13
CA LYS A 8 6.20 -15.77 11.13
C LYS A 8 4.94 -14.90 11.02
N ILE A 9 5.00 -13.78 10.29
CA ILE A 9 3.87 -12.86 10.19
C ILE A 9 2.81 -13.45 9.26
N PRO A 10 1.57 -13.65 9.74
CA PRO A 10 0.51 -14.21 8.93
C PRO A 10 0.19 -13.31 7.73
N ASP A 11 -0.01 -13.94 6.58
CA ASP A 11 -0.17 -13.32 5.27
C ASP A 11 -1.32 -12.29 5.24
N TRP A 12 -2.45 -12.58 5.90
CA TRP A 12 -3.58 -11.66 6.02
C TRP A 12 -3.26 -10.39 6.82
N LEU A 13 -2.39 -10.48 7.83
CA LEU A 13 -2.03 -9.34 8.68
C LEU A 13 -1.19 -8.32 7.91
N ILE A 14 -0.41 -8.76 6.92
CA ILE A 14 0.38 -7.87 6.05
C ILE A 14 -0.55 -7.04 5.15
N VAL A 15 -1.60 -7.67 4.62
CA VAL A 15 -2.62 -6.99 3.82
C VAL A 15 -3.40 -6.02 4.70
N LEU A 16 -3.84 -6.45 5.88
CA LEU A 16 -4.56 -5.61 6.84
C LEU A 16 -3.72 -4.38 7.25
N ALA A 17 -2.44 -4.58 7.56
CA ALA A 17 -1.53 -3.48 7.88
C ALA A 17 -1.47 -2.45 6.74
N THR A 18 -1.48 -2.89 5.48
CA THR A 18 -1.47 -1.99 4.31
C THR A 18 -2.75 -1.20 4.15
N VAL A 19 -3.90 -1.78 4.53
CA VAL A 19 -5.19 -1.09 4.53
C VAL A 19 -5.21 0.01 5.58
N ILE A 20 -4.77 -0.29 6.81
CA ILE A 20 -4.79 0.68 7.94
C ILE A 20 -3.72 1.75 7.77
N ILE A 21 -2.48 1.32 7.48
CA ILE A 21 -1.32 2.19 7.27
C ILE A 21 -0.87 2.00 5.83
N PRO A 22 -1.19 2.94 4.93
CA PRO A 22 -0.84 2.84 3.52
C PRO A 22 0.63 2.48 3.33
N SER A 23 0.90 1.55 2.42
CA SER A 23 2.24 1.10 2.06
C SER A 23 3.06 0.37 3.15
N SER A 24 2.52 0.15 4.36
CA SER A 24 3.25 -0.55 5.44
C SER A 24 3.59 -2.01 5.10
N GLY A 25 2.73 -2.71 4.35
CA GLY A 25 2.98 -4.09 3.93
C GLY A 25 4.24 -4.26 3.08
N TYR A 26 4.66 -3.25 2.32
CA TYR A 26 5.93 -3.31 1.60
C TYR A 26 7.13 -3.35 2.56
N VAL A 27 7.09 -2.59 3.65
CA VAL A 27 8.16 -2.60 4.67
C VAL A 27 8.23 -3.97 5.34
N ILE A 28 7.07 -4.53 5.72
CA ILE A 28 6.98 -5.87 6.30
C ILE A 28 7.53 -6.94 5.34
N LEU A 29 7.30 -6.77 4.03
CA LEU A 29 7.83 -7.66 2.99
C LEU A 29 9.29 -7.38 2.59
N GLY A 30 9.99 -6.48 3.29
CA GLY A 30 11.39 -6.15 3.00
C GLY A 30 11.60 -5.32 1.73
N LYS A 31 10.59 -4.55 1.31
CA LYS A 31 10.60 -3.66 0.14
C LYS A 31 10.34 -2.19 0.53
N PRO A 32 11.09 -1.60 1.48
CA PRO A 32 10.78 -0.28 2.02
C PRO A 32 10.79 0.83 0.95
N PHE A 33 11.71 0.78 -0.02
CA PHE A 33 11.77 1.78 -1.09
C PHE A 33 10.50 1.78 -1.95
N ARG A 34 9.96 0.59 -2.27
CA ARG A 34 8.71 0.47 -3.01
C ARG A 34 7.53 1.06 -2.23
N GLY A 35 7.50 0.85 -0.91
CA GLY A 35 6.50 1.44 -0.02
C GLY A 35 6.58 2.95 0.05
N LEU A 36 7.79 3.51 0.15
CA LEU A 36 7.99 4.97 0.13
C LEU A 36 7.52 5.59 -1.19
N VAL A 37 7.84 4.96 -2.32
CA VAL A 37 7.38 5.42 -3.65
C VAL A 37 5.85 5.44 -3.72
N MET A 38 5.16 4.41 -3.21
CA MET A 38 3.69 4.40 -3.20
C MET A 38 3.11 5.47 -2.28
N LEU A 39 3.69 5.67 -1.10
CA LEU A 39 3.26 6.72 -0.18
C LEU A 39 3.45 8.12 -0.80
N PHE A 40 4.57 8.34 -1.49
CA PHE A 40 4.84 9.59 -2.19
C PHE A 40 3.84 9.83 -3.33
N TYR A 41 3.58 8.81 -4.17
CA TYR A 41 2.57 8.92 -5.23
C TYR A 41 1.16 9.14 -4.67
N MET A 42 0.82 8.51 -3.55
CA MET A 42 -0.46 8.73 -2.87
C MET A 42 -0.61 10.18 -2.44
N ALA A 43 0.40 10.75 -1.78
CA ALA A 43 0.38 12.15 -1.35
C ALA A 43 0.37 13.12 -2.54
N LEU A 44 1.19 12.86 -3.57
CA LEU A 44 1.27 13.69 -4.76
C LEU A 44 -0.05 13.72 -5.52
N LEU A 45 -0.67 12.55 -5.76
CA LEU A 45 -1.94 12.48 -6.49
C LEU A 45 -3.12 12.96 -5.65
N ALA A 46 -3.10 12.76 -4.33
CA ALA A 46 -4.05 13.39 -3.43
C ALA A 46 -3.99 14.92 -3.54
N PHE A 47 -2.77 15.48 -3.50
CA PHE A 47 -2.56 16.92 -3.63
C PHE A 47 -3.01 17.45 -4.99
N ILE A 48 -2.60 16.80 -6.10
CA ILE A 48 -3.00 17.20 -7.44
C ILE A 48 -4.53 17.16 -7.59
N THR A 49 -5.17 16.08 -7.15
CA THR A 49 -6.63 15.97 -7.23
C THR A 49 -7.32 17.04 -6.40
N TYR A 50 -6.78 17.34 -5.21
CA TYR A 50 -7.33 18.38 -4.34
C TYR A 50 -7.27 19.76 -5.00
N GLN A 51 -6.14 20.10 -5.63
CA GLN A 51 -5.94 21.37 -6.34
C GLN A 51 -6.83 21.51 -7.58
N LEU A 52 -7.08 20.39 -8.29
CA LEU A 52 -7.92 20.39 -9.49
C LEU A 52 -9.41 20.27 -9.17
N SER A 53 -9.77 19.83 -7.97
CA SER A 53 -11.16 19.67 -7.55
C SER A 53 -11.80 20.99 -7.10
N GLY A 54 -13.04 21.23 -7.54
CA GLY A 54 -13.84 22.35 -7.04
C GLY A 54 -14.45 22.08 -5.66
N PRO A 55 -14.91 23.13 -4.96
CA PRO A 55 -15.53 23.03 -3.63
C PRO A 55 -16.85 22.23 -3.61
N GLU A 56 -17.51 22.09 -4.75
CA GLU A 56 -18.74 21.31 -4.95
C GLU A 56 -18.51 19.79 -4.89
N ILE A 57 -17.26 19.34 -5.04
CA ILE A 57 -16.90 17.93 -5.01
C ILE A 57 -16.76 17.45 -3.57
N SER A 58 -17.33 16.28 -3.28
CA SER A 58 -17.24 15.64 -1.95
C SER A 58 -15.78 15.51 -1.48
N PRO A 59 -15.50 15.58 -0.16
CA PRO A 59 -14.15 15.44 0.37
C PRO A 59 -13.41 14.19 -0.12
N PHE A 60 -14.11 13.06 -0.27
CA PHE A 60 -13.53 11.83 -0.81
C PHE A 60 -13.13 11.97 -2.29
N GLY A 61 -13.96 12.64 -3.10
CA GLY A 61 -13.66 12.93 -4.50
C GLY A 61 -12.47 13.87 -4.66
N ARG A 62 -12.31 14.84 -3.76
CA ARG A 62 -11.17 15.79 -3.77
C ARG A 62 -9.82 15.10 -3.52
N PHE A 63 -9.81 13.92 -2.90
CA PHE A 63 -8.60 13.11 -2.68
C PHE A 63 -8.58 11.81 -3.50
N ALA A 64 -9.39 11.71 -4.55
CA ALA A 64 -9.55 10.47 -5.32
C ALA A 64 -8.22 9.91 -5.85
N GLY A 65 -7.29 10.77 -6.28
CA GLY A 65 -5.96 10.32 -6.71
C GLY A 65 -5.16 9.61 -5.62
N GLY A 66 -5.27 10.05 -4.36
CA GLY A 66 -4.65 9.36 -3.22
C GLY A 66 -5.32 8.03 -2.93
N PHE A 67 -6.66 8.00 -2.92
CA PHE A 67 -7.41 6.76 -2.71
C PHE A 67 -7.13 5.71 -3.80
N LEU A 68 -6.95 6.15 -5.05
CA LEU A 68 -6.57 5.28 -6.16
C LEU A 68 -5.22 4.59 -5.87
N ILE A 69 -4.19 5.34 -5.50
CA ILE A 69 -2.87 4.77 -5.20
C ILE A 69 -2.91 3.88 -3.96
N TRP A 70 -3.70 4.24 -2.94
CA TRP A 70 -3.92 3.39 -1.77
C TRP A 70 -4.52 2.04 -2.15
N ALA A 71 -5.58 2.03 -2.97
CA ALA A 71 -6.19 0.78 -3.44
C ALA A 71 -5.20 -0.06 -4.25
N ILE A 72 -4.45 0.56 -5.17
CA ILE A 72 -3.42 -0.12 -5.96
C ILE A 72 -2.34 -0.71 -5.05
N SER A 73 -1.92 0.03 -4.01
CA SER A 73 -0.94 -0.44 -3.04
C SER A 73 -1.41 -1.70 -2.31
N VAL A 74 -2.67 -1.75 -1.87
CA VAL A 74 -3.24 -2.93 -1.21
C VAL A 74 -3.26 -4.14 -2.16
N LEU A 75 -3.66 -3.93 -3.42
CA LEU A 75 -3.69 -4.99 -4.43
C LEU A 75 -2.30 -5.55 -4.73
N GLU A 76 -1.30 -4.68 -4.84
CA GLU A 76 0.09 -5.11 -5.07
C GLU A 76 0.64 -5.88 -3.87
N VAL A 77 0.40 -5.43 -2.63
CA VAL A 77 0.82 -6.17 -1.44
C VAL A 77 0.16 -7.55 -1.40
N LYS A 78 -1.15 -7.64 -1.69
CA LYS A 78 -1.85 -8.94 -1.78
C LYS A 78 -1.22 -9.86 -2.83
N LYS A 79 -0.79 -9.32 -3.99
CA LYS A 79 -0.06 -10.07 -5.02
C LYS A 79 1.30 -10.55 -4.50
N LEU A 80 2.07 -9.69 -3.83
CA LEU A 80 3.38 -10.02 -3.27
C LEU A 80 3.30 -11.09 -2.19
N VAL A 81 2.28 -11.02 -1.33
CA VAL A 81 1.95 -12.02 -0.32
C VAL A 81 1.66 -13.37 -0.99
N LYS A 82 0.80 -13.41 -2.01
CA LYS A 82 0.52 -14.65 -2.76
C LYS A 82 1.76 -15.26 -3.43
N LEU A 83 2.67 -14.41 -3.93
CA LEU A 83 3.96 -14.86 -4.48
C LEU A 83 4.88 -15.44 -3.40
N ARG A 84 4.87 -14.85 -2.20
CA ARG A 84 5.59 -15.37 -1.03
C ARG A 84 5.05 -16.72 -0.58
N GLU A 85 3.72 -16.88 -0.55
CA GLU A 85 3.08 -18.17 -0.24
C GLU A 85 3.54 -19.25 -1.21
N ARG A 86 3.46 -19.00 -2.53
CA ARG A 86 3.92 -19.96 -3.55
C ARG A 86 5.37 -20.39 -3.36
N LYS A 87 6.27 -19.46 -3.01
CA LYS A 87 7.69 -19.76 -2.73
C LYS A 87 7.91 -20.61 -1.46
N ARG A 88 6.93 -20.73 -0.56
CA ARG A 88 7.05 -21.65 0.61
C ARG A 88 6.74 -23.11 0.25
N TYR A 89 6.04 -23.35 -0.86
CA TYR A 89 5.60 -24.69 -1.30
C TYR A 89 6.48 -25.30 -2.40
N ILE A 90 7.52 -24.59 -2.83
CA ILE A 90 8.54 -25.04 -3.80
C ILE A 90 9.88 -25.08 -3.06
#